data_AF-A0A2T7NKD8-F1
#
_entry.id   AF-A0A2T7NKD8-F1
#
_cell.length_a   1.000
_cell.length_b   1.000
_cell.length_c   1.000
_cell.angle_alpha   90.00
_cell.angle_beta   90.00
_cell.angle_gamma   90.00
#
_symmetry.space_group_name_H-M   'P 1'
#
loop_
_entity.id
_entity.type
_entity.pdbx_description
1 polymer ?
#
loop_
_entity_poly.entity_id
_entity_poly.type
_entity_poly.pdbx_seq_one_letter_code
_entity_poly.pdbx_strand_id
1 'polypeptide(L)'
;MEMLQTQRGKPKLSCGGYMYRKDRECNKTQKTTWRCVLRRGCPGRAYTEWNSRDQRYIAHITKAHTHAPIPNAIDSLEWVEEIRRTSAAVITHDETGPPRFVDSATQLSHPSQLEHPVSVRETVIGASSSSRKRGFKEEADSEDDFDLDDFSVHFEVHPNNPGYHQGSSGVGQSRLQPHVAKNLRMAEGLPPQKAVDAVLIRSDPMPEGSDVVRGYDFNEGIDYHKLFKSYARTGFQATNVGKAIEEINKMIDCKLQPVPEGMQSEINLNPVGREKSNCTIFLSFTSNLVSAGTREIIRYLVQHNMVDCLVTTAGGIEEDFIKCLGPTYMGDFSLLGRELRMKGINRIGNLLVPNTNYCLFEDWLTPILDTLLLEQREQGVVWTPSKIINRLGKEINCTDSIYYWAYKNNIPVFCPALTDGSLGDIIFFHSYKNPGLIIDLVEDVRRMNNQAMYAVNSGMIILGGGVCKHHTCNANLMRNGADFSVFVNTGSEFDGSDSGARPDEAISWGKIKMTATPVKVYGDATIVMPILVGETFARRQGELKHFSHFD
;
A
#
# COMPACT_ATOMS: atom_id res chain seq x y z
N MET A 1 7.33 -41.43 -2.80
CA MET A 1 8.59 -40.71 -3.11
C MET A 1 8.30 -39.88 -4.34
N GLU A 2 8.66 -38.61 -4.32
CA GLU A 2 8.44 -37.70 -5.44
C GLU A 2 9.72 -36.92 -5.75
N MET A 3 10.08 -36.87 -7.03
CA MET A 3 11.22 -36.08 -7.52
C MET A 3 10.68 -34.75 -8.02
N LEU A 4 11.10 -33.67 -7.39
CA LEU A 4 10.65 -32.32 -7.67
C LEU A 4 11.78 -31.50 -8.28
N GLN A 5 11.45 -30.43 -8.99
CA GLN A 5 12.42 -29.43 -9.43
C GLN A 5 12.08 -28.08 -8.82
N THR A 6 13.09 -27.32 -8.40
CA THR A 6 12.90 -25.92 -8.04
C THR A 6 12.54 -25.10 -9.29
N GLN A 7 11.97 -23.90 -9.12
CA GLN A 7 11.78 -22.92 -10.21
C GLN A 7 13.07 -22.59 -11.00
N ARG A 8 14.26 -22.85 -10.41
CA ARG A 8 15.58 -22.71 -11.06
C ARG A 8 16.16 -24.04 -11.60
N GLY A 9 15.33 -25.07 -11.82
CA GLY A 9 15.72 -26.35 -12.42
C GLY A 9 16.53 -27.32 -11.55
N LYS A 10 16.79 -27.02 -10.28
CA LYS A 10 17.55 -27.92 -9.38
C LYS A 10 16.68 -29.04 -8.82
N PRO A 11 17.16 -30.31 -8.81
CA PRO A 11 16.37 -31.44 -8.31
C PRO A 11 16.24 -31.43 -6.77
N LYS A 12 15.05 -31.75 -6.30
CA LYS A 12 14.66 -32.00 -4.90
C LYS A 12 13.98 -33.36 -4.78
N LEU A 13 14.04 -33.92 -3.58
CA LEU A 13 13.41 -35.19 -3.25
C LEU A 13 12.42 -34.99 -2.10
N SER A 14 11.18 -35.48 -2.27
CA SER A 14 10.18 -35.62 -1.20
C SER A 14 10.02 -37.11 -0.84
N CYS A 15 10.30 -37.46 0.42
CA CYS A 15 10.20 -38.83 0.91
C CYS A 15 9.86 -38.84 2.41
N GLY A 16 8.86 -39.63 2.81
CA GLY A 16 8.47 -39.80 4.22
C GLY A 16 8.00 -38.51 4.92
N GLY A 17 7.46 -37.55 4.17
CA GLY A 17 7.08 -36.23 4.70
C GLY A 17 8.26 -35.27 4.90
N TYR A 18 9.43 -35.58 4.35
CA TYR A 18 10.63 -34.75 4.43
C TYR A 18 11.13 -34.30 3.06
N MET A 19 11.72 -33.10 3.02
CA MET A 19 12.26 -32.49 1.80
C MET A 19 13.79 -32.49 1.82
N TYR A 20 14.40 -32.93 0.71
CA TYR A 20 15.84 -33.03 0.55
C TYR A 20 16.34 -32.34 -0.73
N ARG A 21 17.57 -31.83 -0.69
CA ARG A 21 18.33 -31.32 -1.83
C ARG A 21 19.45 -32.29 -2.19
N LYS A 22 19.80 -32.37 -3.48
CA LYS A 22 20.90 -33.22 -3.97
C LYS A 22 22.22 -32.81 -3.31
N ASP A 23 22.93 -33.78 -2.74
CA ASP A 23 24.23 -33.58 -2.07
C ASP A 23 25.36 -34.08 -2.98
N ARG A 24 25.36 -35.37 -3.31
CA ARG A 24 26.37 -36.00 -4.18
C ARG A 24 25.80 -37.14 -4.99
N GLU A 25 26.27 -37.31 -6.21
CA GLU A 25 25.95 -38.45 -7.08
C GLU A 25 27.19 -39.33 -7.26
N CYS A 26 27.02 -40.65 -7.15
CA CYS A 26 28.09 -41.62 -7.40
C CYS A 26 27.79 -42.40 -8.67
N ASN A 27 28.51 -42.06 -9.75
CA ASN A 27 28.31 -42.67 -11.07
C ASN A 27 28.63 -44.17 -11.11
N LYS A 28 29.49 -44.67 -10.20
CA LYS A 28 29.85 -46.10 -10.13
C LYS A 28 28.76 -46.99 -9.56
N THR A 29 27.89 -46.45 -8.69
CA THR A 29 26.86 -47.23 -7.99
C THR A 29 25.43 -46.81 -8.38
N GLN A 30 25.27 -45.86 -9.31
CA GLN A 30 23.98 -45.24 -9.66
C GLN A 30 23.17 -44.77 -8.43
N LYS A 31 23.88 -44.36 -7.36
CA LYS A 31 23.25 -43.84 -6.13
C LYS A 31 23.39 -42.33 -6.08
N THR A 32 22.29 -41.65 -5.83
CA THR A 32 22.30 -40.21 -5.51
C THR A 32 22.00 -40.02 -4.03
N THR A 33 22.82 -39.24 -3.35
CA THR A 33 22.65 -38.88 -1.94
C THR A 33 22.02 -37.50 -1.79
N TRP A 34 21.17 -37.36 -0.78
CA TRP A 34 20.32 -36.22 -0.54
C TRP A 34 20.42 -35.76 0.91
N ARG A 35 20.35 -34.45 1.13
CA ARG A 35 20.44 -33.79 2.44
C ARG A 35 19.18 -32.99 2.74
N CYS A 36 18.68 -33.07 3.98
CA CYS A 36 17.50 -32.32 4.40
C CYS A 36 17.64 -30.81 4.11
N VAL A 37 16.54 -30.18 3.68
CA VAL A 37 16.50 -28.76 3.30
C VAL A 37 16.29 -27.83 4.51
N LEU A 38 15.63 -28.32 5.57
CA LEU A 38 15.30 -27.55 6.76
C LEU A 38 16.45 -27.52 7.79
N ARG A 39 16.73 -26.31 8.31
CA ARG A 39 17.74 -25.90 9.31
C ARG A 39 19.24 -26.06 8.94
N ARG A 40 20.05 -25.10 9.41
CA ARG A 40 21.48 -25.33 9.68
C ARG A 40 21.57 -26.35 10.84
N GLY A 41 21.83 -27.62 10.55
CA GLY A 41 22.13 -28.64 11.57
C GLY A 41 21.32 -29.94 11.55
N CYS A 42 20.29 -30.12 10.71
CA CYS A 42 19.58 -31.40 10.64
C CYS A 42 20.49 -32.51 10.05
N PRO A 43 20.69 -33.65 10.76
CA PRO A 43 21.53 -34.75 10.27
C PRO A 43 20.82 -35.61 9.21
N GLY A 44 19.53 -35.37 8.94
CA GLY A 44 18.71 -36.13 8.01
C GLY A 44 19.36 -36.30 6.64
N ARG A 45 19.43 -37.55 6.18
CA ARG A 45 19.98 -37.95 4.88
C ARG A 45 19.08 -38.99 4.23
N ALA A 46 19.11 -39.01 2.92
CA ALA A 46 18.51 -40.07 2.12
C ALA A 46 19.41 -40.42 0.94
N TYR A 47 19.25 -41.60 0.36
CA TYR A 47 19.79 -41.89 -0.97
C TYR A 47 18.72 -42.50 -1.86
N THR A 48 18.89 -42.34 -3.17
CA THR A 48 18.06 -42.98 -4.19
C THR A 48 18.91 -43.91 -5.03
N GLU A 49 18.38 -45.08 -5.35
CA GLU A 49 19.00 -46.05 -6.25
C GLU A 49 17.97 -46.59 -7.25
N TRP A 50 18.45 -46.99 -8.43
CA TRP A 50 17.60 -47.58 -9.45
C TRP A 50 17.34 -49.05 -9.15
N ASN A 51 16.06 -49.44 -9.06
CA ASN A 51 15.67 -50.84 -9.01
C ASN A 51 15.33 -51.32 -10.41
N SER A 52 16.20 -52.17 -10.99
CA SER A 52 16.04 -52.71 -12.33
C SER A 52 14.85 -53.67 -12.48
N ARG A 53 14.39 -54.29 -11.39
CA ARG A 53 13.25 -55.21 -11.40
C ARG A 53 11.91 -54.47 -11.51
N ASP A 54 11.81 -53.34 -10.82
CA ASP A 54 10.59 -52.52 -10.77
C ASP A 54 10.62 -51.32 -11.73
N GLN A 55 11.72 -51.14 -12.49
CA GLN A 55 11.97 -50.02 -13.40
C GLN A 55 11.68 -48.64 -12.76
N ARG A 56 12.07 -48.46 -11.49
CA ARG A 56 11.83 -47.22 -10.73
C ARG A 56 12.95 -46.92 -9.76
N TYR A 57 13.09 -45.64 -9.39
CA TYR A 57 13.95 -45.22 -8.29
C TYR A 57 13.30 -45.48 -6.94
N ILE A 58 14.07 -46.00 -5.99
CA ILE A 58 13.67 -46.19 -4.60
C ILE A 58 14.48 -45.25 -3.72
N ALA A 59 13.82 -44.55 -2.80
CA ALA A 59 14.46 -43.70 -1.80
C ALA A 59 14.54 -44.39 -0.44
N HIS A 60 15.70 -44.27 0.20
CA HIS A 60 15.94 -44.77 1.55
C HIS A 60 16.37 -43.61 2.45
N ILE A 61 15.70 -43.43 3.59
CA ILE A 61 16.09 -42.48 4.62
C ILE A 61 17.18 -43.14 5.48
N THR A 62 18.37 -42.54 5.53
CA THR A 62 19.54 -43.13 6.18
C THR A 62 19.90 -42.52 7.52
N LYS A 63 19.38 -41.32 7.83
CA LYS A 63 19.55 -40.69 9.14
C LYS A 63 18.24 -40.07 9.59
N ALA A 64 17.94 -40.23 10.87
CA ALA A 64 16.78 -39.63 11.52
C ALA A 64 16.81 -38.10 11.42
N HIS A 65 15.62 -37.51 11.36
CA HIS A 65 15.46 -36.06 11.40
C HIS A 65 15.25 -35.59 12.84
N THR A 66 15.69 -34.38 13.14
CA THR A 66 15.49 -33.73 14.45
C THR A 66 14.26 -32.81 14.46
N HIS A 67 13.35 -33.01 13.50
CA HIS A 67 12.10 -32.26 13.37
C HIS A 67 10.99 -33.17 12.85
N ALA A 68 9.74 -32.78 13.12
CA ALA A 68 8.56 -33.48 12.63
C ALA A 68 8.48 -33.45 11.08
N PRO A 69 7.83 -34.44 10.45
CA PRO A 69 7.52 -34.41 9.02
C PRO A 69 6.67 -33.18 8.67
N ILE A 70 6.86 -32.62 7.48
CA ILE A 70 6.12 -31.46 6.97
C ILE A 70 4.83 -31.96 6.32
N PRO A 71 3.64 -31.54 6.79
CA PRO A 71 2.38 -31.91 6.15
C PRO A 71 2.29 -31.29 4.75
N ASN A 72 1.96 -32.11 3.74
CA ASN A 72 1.69 -31.74 2.34
C ASN A 72 2.84 -31.01 1.61
N ALA A 73 3.69 -31.80 0.95
CA ALA A 73 4.92 -31.35 0.27
C ALA A 73 4.72 -30.45 -0.98
N ILE A 74 3.47 -30.17 -1.39
CA ILE A 74 3.17 -29.48 -2.67
C ILE A 74 3.34 -27.95 -2.56
N ASP A 75 3.21 -27.34 -1.37
CA ASP A 75 3.34 -25.87 -1.18
C ASP A 75 4.51 -25.45 -0.25
N SER A 76 5.48 -26.33 -0.03
CA SER A 76 6.54 -26.09 0.98
C SER A 76 7.71 -25.18 0.54
N LEU A 77 7.62 -24.48 -0.61
CA LEU A 77 8.71 -23.61 -1.07
C LEU A 77 8.72 -22.25 -0.35
N GLU A 78 7.55 -21.65 -0.08
CA GLU A 78 7.45 -20.39 0.67
C GLU A 78 7.65 -20.62 2.18
N TRP A 79 7.11 -21.72 2.70
CA TRP A 79 7.16 -22.05 4.13
C TRP A 79 8.59 -22.26 4.68
N VAL A 80 9.50 -22.83 3.87
CA VAL A 80 10.90 -23.07 4.26
C VAL A 80 11.73 -21.77 4.26
N GLU A 81 11.38 -20.79 3.43
CA GLU A 81 12.00 -19.46 3.42
C GLU A 81 11.50 -18.60 4.58
N GLU A 82 10.24 -18.79 5.00
CA GLU A 82 9.64 -18.10 6.14
C GLU A 82 10.24 -18.54 7.49
N ILE A 83 10.54 -19.83 7.69
CA ILE A 83 11.28 -20.32 8.88
C ILE A 83 12.69 -19.72 8.97
N ARG A 84 13.35 -19.47 7.83
CA ARG A 84 14.67 -18.82 7.83
C ARG A 84 14.61 -17.36 8.26
N ARG A 85 13.49 -16.67 8.01
CA ARG A 85 13.26 -15.29 8.47
C ARG A 85 12.90 -15.24 9.95
N THR A 86 12.04 -16.14 10.43
CA THR A 86 11.59 -16.16 11.84
C THR A 86 12.64 -16.68 12.82
N SER A 87 13.56 -17.57 12.39
CA SER A 87 14.64 -18.07 13.26
C SER A 87 15.70 -17.02 13.62
N ALA A 88 15.67 -15.83 13.02
CA ALA A 88 16.54 -14.70 13.38
C ALA A 88 15.93 -13.81 14.49
N ALA A 89 14.66 -14.03 14.87
CA ALA A 89 13.91 -13.11 15.73
C ALA A 89 13.44 -13.71 17.07
N VAL A 90 13.77 -14.97 17.39
CA VAL A 90 13.30 -15.61 18.63
C VAL A 90 14.46 -16.22 19.41
N ILE A 91 15.15 -15.38 20.18
CA ILE A 91 15.81 -15.77 21.42
C ILE A 91 15.33 -14.76 22.47
N THR A 92 14.29 -15.09 23.22
CA THR A 92 14.07 -14.70 24.62
C THR A 92 12.79 -15.36 25.12
N HIS A 93 12.94 -16.18 26.18
CA HIS A 93 11.93 -16.66 27.15
C HIS A 93 10.73 -17.48 26.62
N ASP A 94 10.14 -18.44 27.33
CA ASP A 94 10.44 -19.30 28.49
C ASP A 94 9.24 -20.28 28.53
N GLU A 95 9.42 -21.59 28.67
CA GLU A 95 8.30 -22.52 28.87
C GLU A 95 8.69 -23.65 29.83
N THR A 96 8.16 -23.60 31.05
CA THR A 96 8.00 -24.76 31.92
C THR A 96 6.52 -25.14 32.00
N GLY A 97 6.18 -26.34 31.51
CA GLY A 97 4.98 -27.07 31.91
C GLY A 97 4.19 -27.74 30.77
N PRO A 98 4.00 -29.07 30.78
CA PRO A 98 3.20 -29.76 29.76
C PRO A 98 1.71 -29.84 30.15
N PRO A 99 0.77 -29.76 29.20
CA PRO A 99 -0.64 -30.04 29.48
C PRO A 99 -0.92 -31.54 29.44
N ARG A 100 -1.72 -32.00 30.41
CA ARG A 100 -2.26 -33.37 30.50
C ARG A 100 -3.49 -33.53 29.60
N PHE A 101 -3.57 -34.67 28.92
CA PHE A 101 -4.76 -35.16 28.22
C PHE A 101 -5.80 -35.70 29.20
N VAL A 102 -7.08 -35.38 28.98
CA VAL A 102 -8.21 -36.20 29.42
C VAL A 102 -9.26 -36.21 28.30
N ASP A 103 -9.49 -37.39 27.75
CA ASP A 103 -10.62 -37.74 26.90
C ASP A 103 -11.85 -38.02 27.76
N SER A 104 -13.03 -37.57 27.32
CA SER A 104 -14.26 -38.38 27.37
C SER A 104 -15.35 -37.77 26.49
N ALA A 105 -15.75 -38.52 25.47
CA ALA A 105 -16.96 -38.32 24.70
C ALA A 105 -18.20 -38.80 25.47
N THR A 106 -19.34 -38.10 25.37
CA THR A 106 -20.69 -38.71 25.14
C THR A 106 -21.81 -37.67 24.94
N GLN A 107 -22.46 -37.80 23.77
CA GLN A 107 -23.91 -37.79 23.48
C GLN A 107 -24.87 -36.68 23.97
N LEU A 108 -25.38 -35.94 22.97
CA LEU A 108 -26.81 -35.77 22.57
C LEU A 108 -27.92 -35.76 23.65
N SER A 109 -28.63 -34.62 23.78
CA SER A 109 -30.10 -34.49 23.55
C SER A 109 -30.65 -33.09 23.87
N HIS A 110 -31.53 -32.59 22.99
CA HIS A 110 -32.41 -31.40 23.08
C HIS A 110 -33.63 -31.64 24.02
N PRO A 111 -34.63 -30.73 24.16
CA PRO A 111 -34.68 -29.28 24.38
C PRO A 111 -35.72 -28.88 25.49
N SER A 112 -36.09 -27.58 25.57
CA SER A 112 -37.30 -26.98 26.21
C SER A 112 -37.21 -26.67 27.72
N GLN A 113 -37.85 -25.66 28.33
CA GLN A 113 -38.50 -24.40 27.95
C GLN A 113 -38.85 -23.67 29.29
N LEU A 114 -38.93 -22.33 29.25
CA LEU A 114 -39.84 -21.43 29.99
C LEU A 114 -39.61 -21.01 31.47
N GLU A 115 -39.55 -19.66 31.60
CA GLU A 115 -40.23 -18.75 32.56
C GLU A 115 -39.61 -18.36 33.93
N HIS A 116 -39.07 -17.13 33.96
CA HIS A 116 -39.31 -15.93 34.81
C HIS A 116 -39.71 -16.03 36.32
N PRO A 117 -39.76 -14.90 37.07
CA PRO A 117 -38.72 -13.95 37.48
C PRO A 117 -38.73 -13.81 39.04
N VAL A 118 -37.87 -12.97 39.66
CA VAL A 118 -38.20 -12.13 40.86
C VAL A 118 -36.98 -11.27 41.24
N SER A 119 -37.24 -9.96 41.32
CA SER A 119 -36.45 -8.87 41.91
C SER A 119 -36.38 -8.94 43.45
N VAL A 120 -35.38 -8.35 44.12
CA VAL A 120 -35.57 -7.41 45.26
C VAL A 120 -34.27 -6.59 45.53
N ARG A 121 -34.41 -5.28 45.36
CA ARG A 121 -33.96 -4.08 46.13
C ARG A 121 -32.59 -3.97 46.83
N GLU A 122 -31.93 -2.86 46.47
CA GLU A 122 -31.50 -1.68 47.28
C GLU A 122 -30.95 -1.91 48.70
N THR A 123 -29.81 -1.28 49.02
CA THR A 123 -29.79 0.04 49.69
C THR A 123 -28.38 0.64 49.67
N VAL A 124 -28.35 1.94 49.37
CA VAL A 124 -27.22 2.89 49.37
C VAL A 124 -27.15 3.59 50.73
N ILE A 125 -25.94 3.79 51.28
CA ILE A 125 -25.54 4.95 52.12
C ILE A 125 -24.02 5.09 51.90
N GLY A 126 -23.40 6.22 51.55
CA GLY A 126 -23.81 7.61 51.56
C GLY A 126 -22.75 8.44 52.31
N ALA A 127 -22.32 9.54 51.69
CA ALA A 127 -21.63 10.72 52.25
C ALA A 127 -20.11 10.59 52.53
N SER A 128 -19.25 11.60 52.34
CA SER A 128 -19.34 12.95 51.73
C SER A 128 -17.99 13.66 51.93
N SER A 129 -17.66 14.63 51.05
CA SER A 129 -16.88 15.88 51.31
C SER A 129 -15.40 15.74 51.75
N SER A 130 -14.43 16.57 51.40
CA SER A 130 -14.36 17.90 50.77
C SER A 130 -12.88 18.28 50.62
N SER A 131 -12.53 18.89 49.48
CA SER A 131 -11.56 19.98 49.27
C SER A 131 -10.43 20.27 50.28
N ARG A 132 -9.17 20.38 49.77
CA ARG A 132 -8.39 21.64 49.74
C ARG A 132 -7.02 21.52 49.04
N LYS A 133 -6.62 22.66 48.47
CA LYS A 133 -5.42 23.02 47.70
C LYS A 133 -4.16 23.24 48.57
N ARG A 134 -3.03 23.38 47.85
CA ARG A 134 -1.69 23.97 48.17
C ARG A 134 -0.65 22.89 48.56
N GLY A 135 0.58 22.84 48.03
CA GLY A 135 1.38 23.77 47.24
C GLY A 135 2.82 23.81 47.81
N PHE A 136 3.82 23.47 46.99
CA PHE A 136 5.27 23.77 47.05
C PHE A 136 6.06 23.62 48.37
N LYS A 137 7.14 22.82 48.37
CA LYS A 137 8.55 23.29 48.26
C LYS A 137 9.59 22.15 48.26
N GLU A 138 10.76 22.52 47.75
CA GLU A 138 12.00 21.79 47.40
C GLU A 138 12.81 21.21 48.58
N GLU A 139 13.63 20.18 48.26
CA GLU A 139 15.07 19.98 48.54
C GLU A 139 15.36 18.46 48.31
N ALA A 140 16.13 18.05 47.30
CA ALA A 140 17.60 18.10 47.11
C ALA A 140 18.36 16.97 47.85
N ASP A 141 19.47 16.56 47.23
CA ASP A 141 20.43 15.47 47.52
C ASP A 141 20.05 14.07 46.96
N SER A 142 20.92 13.30 46.29
CA SER A 142 22.26 13.50 45.72
C SER A 142 22.65 12.23 44.95
N GLU A 143 23.22 12.42 43.76
CA GLU A 143 24.39 11.72 43.19
C GLU A 143 24.38 10.18 42.98
N ASP A 144 24.56 9.77 41.72
CA ASP A 144 25.56 8.77 41.31
C ASP A 144 25.88 8.96 39.82
N ASP A 145 27.12 9.41 39.58
CA ASP A 145 27.75 9.69 38.29
C ASP A 145 28.09 8.40 37.51
N PHE A 146 27.92 8.43 36.19
CA PHE A 146 28.69 7.60 35.25
C PHE A 146 28.97 8.41 33.98
N ASP A 147 30.17 9.01 33.94
CA ASP A 147 30.79 9.58 32.74
C ASP A 147 31.30 8.47 31.79
N LEU A 148 31.02 8.62 30.50
CA LEU A 148 31.79 8.00 29.43
C LEU A 148 32.07 9.03 28.35
N ASP A 149 33.33 9.42 28.30
CA ASP A 149 33.93 10.46 27.47
C ASP A 149 33.77 10.27 25.95
N ASP A 150 33.68 11.45 25.34
CA ASP A 150 33.80 11.81 23.93
C ASP A 150 35.04 11.21 23.24
N PHE A 151 34.82 10.60 22.06
CA PHE A 151 35.87 10.37 21.07
C PHE A 151 35.82 11.46 20.00
N SER A 152 36.52 12.57 20.22
CA SER A 152 36.81 13.59 19.21
C SER A 152 38.30 13.57 18.87
N VAL A 153 38.66 13.15 17.65
CA VAL A 153 40.03 13.18 17.13
C VAL A 153 40.24 14.46 16.32
N HIS A 154 41.07 15.37 16.85
CA HIS A 154 41.58 16.54 16.14
C HIS A 154 42.85 16.16 15.35
N PHE A 155 42.91 16.55 14.07
CA PHE A 155 44.13 16.49 13.26
C PHE A 155 44.81 17.86 13.24
N GLU A 156 45.99 17.98 13.85
CA GLU A 156 46.90 19.11 13.65
C GLU A 156 47.82 18.86 12.45
N VAL A 157 47.90 19.86 11.57
CA VAL A 157 48.78 19.90 10.41
C VAL A 157 49.90 20.89 10.70
N HIS A 158 51.16 20.45 10.66
CA HIS A 158 52.33 21.33 10.61
C HIS A 158 53.14 21.11 9.33
N PRO A 159 53.56 22.18 8.61
CA PRO A 159 54.26 22.08 7.33
C PRO A 159 55.78 22.31 7.40
N ASN A 160 56.46 21.89 6.32
CA ASN A 160 57.73 22.36 5.75
C ASN A 160 59.08 21.70 6.11
N ASN A 161 59.62 20.97 5.11
CA ASN A 161 60.74 21.33 4.21
C ASN A 161 61.94 20.34 4.12
N PRO A 162 62.58 20.20 2.93
CA PRO A 162 63.52 19.14 2.59
C PRO A 162 65.00 19.57 2.64
N GLY A 163 65.91 18.59 2.71
CA GLY A 163 67.35 18.81 2.63
C GLY A 163 68.10 17.62 2.01
N TYR A 164 68.55 17.81 0.77
CA TYR A 164 69.53 16.99 0.04
C TYR A 164 70.91 17.01 0.71
N HIS A 165 71.69 15.92 0.65
CA HIS A 165 73.12 15.96 0.27
C HIS A 165 73.72 14.57 -0.02
N GLN A 166 74.65 14.58 -0.98
CA GLN A 166 75.38 13.49 -1.62
C GLN A 166 76.46 12.84 -0.75
N GLY A 167 76.87 11.61 -1.10
CA GLY A 167 78.13 11.00 -0.65
C GLY A 167 78.43 9.67 -1.35
N SER A 168 79.40 9.69 -2.26
CA SER A 168 79.91 8.59 -3.09
C SER A 168 81.06 7.81 -2.44
N SER A 169 81.15 6.48 -2.63
CA SER A 169 82.42 5.76 -2.94
C SER A 169 82.26 4.22 -3.00
N GLY A 170 82.65 3.61 -4.14
CA GLY A 170 83.74 2.63 -4.18
C GLY A 170 83.50 1.11 -4.01
N VAL A 171 83.65 0.39 -5.15
CA VAL A 171 84.39 -0.89 -5.36
C VAL A 171 83.72 -2.24 -5.01
N GLY A 172 83.75 -3.18 -5.99
CA GLY A 172 84.01 -4.61 -5.70
C GLY A 172 83.05 -5.63 -6.34
N GLN A 173 83.54 -6.37 -7.33
CA GLN A 173 82.87 -7.46 -8.05
C GLN A 173 82.50 -8.67 -7.18
N SER A 174 81.35 -9.31 -7.46
CA SER A 174 81.30 -10.77 -7.70
C SER A 174 79.93 -11.17 -8.27
N ARG A 175 79.96 -12.02 -9.29
CA ARG A 175 78.79 -12.63 -9.92
C ARG A 175 78.92 -14.13 -9.68
N LEU A 176 78.03 -14.72 -8.89
CA LEU A 176 77.62 -16.14 -8.91
C LEU A 176 76.39 -16.31 -8.01
N GLN A 177 75.27 -16.73 -8.61
CA GLN A 177 73.97 -16.94 -7.99
C GLN A 177 74.01 -18.17 -7.04
N PRO A 178 73.12 -18.33 -6.04
CA PRO A 178 71.79 -18.84 -6.37
C PRO A 178 70.64 -18.51 -5.38
N HIS A 179 69.41 -18.70 -5.86
CA HIS A 179 68.19 -18.96 -5.09
C HIS A 179 67.54 -17.84 -4.24
N VAL A 180 66.30 -17.51 -4.64
CA VAL A 180 65.14 -17.25 -3.76
C VAL A 180 65.34 -16.15 -2.71
N ALA A 181 65.49 -14.91 -3.16
CA ALA A 181 65.13 -13.73 -2.37
C ALA A 181 64.91 -12.54 -3.31
N LYS A 182 63.99 -12.67 -4.29
CA LYS A 182 63.53 -11.50 -5.05
C LYS A 182 62.55 -10.73 -4.16
N ASN A 183 63.12 -9.92 -3.28
CA ASN A 183 62.63 -8.63 -2.84
C ASN A 183 61.10 -8.51 -2.78
N LEU A 184 60.50 -9.13 -1.76
CA LEU A 184 59.44 -8.49 -0.98
C LEU A 184 60.08 -7.30 -0.25
N ARG A 185 60.59 -6.32 -1.00
CA ARG A 185 60.60 -4.96 -0.47
C ARG A 185 59.15 -4.56 -0.57
N MET A 186 58.43 -4.62 0.55
CA MET A 186 57.19 -3.88 0.68
C MET A 186 57.52 -2.46 0.23
N ALA A 187 57.11 -2.12 -0.99
CA ALA A 187 57.01 -0.72 -1.38
C ALA A 187 56.09 -0.13 -0.32
N GLU A 188 56.62 0.84 0.41
CA GLU A 188 55.96 1.54 1.51
C GLU A 188 54.49 1.79 1.17
N GLY A 189 53.61 1.30 2.05
CA GLY A 189 52.16 1.49 2.25
C GLY A 189 51.29 2.33 1.32
N LEU A 190 51.63 2.53 0.04
CA LEU A 190 50.90 3.39 -0.87
C LEU A 190 49.80 2.59 -1.58
N PRO A 191 48.53 3.09 -1.57
CA PRO A 191 47.45 2.42 -2.26
C PRO A 191 47.73 2.35 -3.77
N PRO A 192 47.26 1.30 -4.48
CA PRO A 192 47.45 1.19 -5.92
C PRO A 192 46.94 2.44 -6.65
N GLN A 193 47.76 3.07 -7.48
CA GLN A 193 47.41 4.32 -8.16
C GLN A 193 46.09 4.22 -8.95
N LYS A 194 45.84 3.08 -9.61
CA LYS A 194 44.58 2.80 -10.29
C LYS A 194 43.36 2.87 -9.37
N ALA A 195 43.50 2.47 -8.10
CA ALA A 195 42.44 2.58 -7.11
C ALA A 195 42.29 4.03 -6.63
N VAL A 196 43.40 4.76 -6.45
CA VAL A 196 43.39 6.18 -6.11
C VAL A 196 42.68 7.00 -7.19
N ASP A 197 43.06 6.83 -8.46
CA ASP A 197 42.47 7.55 -9.59
C ASP A 197 40.99 7.24 -9.77
N ALA A 198 40.57 6.00 -9.47
CA ALA A 198 39.18 5.58 -9.56
C ALA A 198 38.31 6.07 -8.39
N VAL A 199 38.85 6.11 -7.18
CA VAL A 199 38.08 6.41 -5.95
C VAL A 199 38.13 7.89 -5.59
N LEU A 200 39.24 8.58 -5.86
CA LEU A 200 39.46 9.99 -5.49
C LEU A 200 39.32 10.94 -6.69
N ILE A 201 38.50 10.57 -7.67
CA ILE A 201 38.12 11.47 -8.76
C ILE A 201 37.45 12.73 -8.18
N ARG A 202 37.89 13.91 -8.62
CA ARG A 202 37.27 15.18 -8.23
C ARG A 202 35.98 15.38 -9.01
N SER A 203 34.90 15.71 -8.30
CA SER A 203 33.63 16.06 -8.92
C SER A 203 33.65 17.51 -9.44
N ASP A 204 32.86 17.76 -10.47
CA ASP A 204 32.46 19.11 -10.84
C ASP A 204 31.60 19.75 -9.72
N PRO A 205 31.55 21.09 -9.63
CA PRO A 205 30.65 21.76 -8.70
C PRO A 205 29.18 21.53 -9.08
N MET A 206 28.31 21.46 -8.08
CA MET A 206 26.86 21.38 -8.31
C MET A 206 26.32 22.69 -8.91
N PRO A 207 25.28 22.65 -9.77
CA PRO A 207 24.62 23.84 -10.28
C PRO A 207 24.12 24.75 -9.15
N GLU A 208 24.23 26.07 -9.35
CA GLU A 208 23.69 27.06 -8.40
C GLU A 208 22.18 26.87 -8.21
N GLY A 209 21.71 26.97 -6.97
CA GLY A 209 20.30 26.74 -6.62
C GLY A 209 19.89 25.27 -6.46
N SER A 210 20.82 24.31 -6.56
CA SER A 210 20.54 22.90 -6.27
C SER A 210 20.04 22.71 -4.84
N ASP A 211 18.92 21.99 -4.67
CA ASP A 211 18.40 21.66 -3.36
C ASP A 211 19.37 20.77 -2.57
N VAL A 212 19.79 21.24 -1.40
CA VAL A 212 20.60 20.45 -0.46
C VAL A 212 19.68 19.56 0.37
N VAL A 213 20.00 18.27 0.47
CA VAL A 213 19.25 17.33 1.31
C VAL A 213 19.29 17.78 2.76
N ARG A 214 18.11 17.98 3.36
CA ARG A 214 17.94 18.33 4.78
C ARG A 214 16.56 17.89 5.24
N GLY A 215 16.52 17.01 6.25
CA GLY A 215 15.30 16.62 6.94
C GLY A 215 14.83 17.67 7.94
N TYR A 216 13.69 17.41 8.57
CA TYR A 216 13.20 18.23 9.69
C TYR A 216 14.10 18.06 10.92
N ASP A 217 14.41 19.15 11.59
CA ASP A 217 15.20 19.15 12.82
C ASP A 217 14.26 19.20 14.03
N PHE A 218 14.12 18.07 14.73
CA PHE A 218 13.25 17.98 15.92
C PHE A 218 13.75 18.80 17.11
N ASN A 219 14.98 19.33 17.07
CA ASN A 219 15.41 20.34 18.05
C ASN A 219 14.63 21.66 17.90
N GLU A 220 13.97 21.89 16.75
CA GLU A 220 13.06 23.03 16.53
C GLU A 220 11.65 22.80 17.11
N GLY A 221 11.41 21.68 17.79
CA GLY A 221 10.12 21.31 18.38
C GLY A 221 9.28 20.38 17.50
N ILE A 222 7.99 20.25 17.82
CA ILE A 222 7.05 19.44 17.04
C ILE A 222 6.13 20.37 16.24
N ASP A 223 6.43 20.50 14.94
CA ASP A 223 5.61 21.23 13.97
C ASP A 223 5.40 20.36 12.72
N TYR A 224 4.21 19.76 12.62
CA TYR A 224 3.87 18.88 11.50
C TYR A 224 3.84 19.59 10.15
N HIS A 225 3.52 20.89 10.11
CA HIS A 225 3.56 21.65 8.86
C HIS A 225 5.01 21.76 8.36
N LYS A 226 5.92 22.17 9.25
CA LYS A 226 7.34 22.27 8.91
C LYS A 226 7.95 20.90 8.58
N LEU A 227 7.53 19.85 9.29
CA LEU A 227 7.92 18.47 9.00
C LEU A 227 7.52 18.06 7.57
N PHE A 228 6.25 18.23 7.19
CA PHE A 228 5.83 17.85 5.83
C PHE A 228 6.36 18.81 4.76
N LYS A 229 6.63 20.07 5.09
CA LYS A 229 7.33 20.99 4.20
C LYS A 229 8.78 20.55 3.93
N SER A 230 9.46 19.97 4.92
CA SER A 230 10.83 19.47 4.73
C SER A 230 10.90 18.23 3.83
N TYR A 231 9.77 17.55 3.58
CA TYR A 231 9.75 16.33 2.75
C TYR A 231 10.28 16.58 1.34
N ALA A 232 10.05 17.77 0.76
CA ALA A 232 10.61 18.17 -0.54
C ALA A 232 12.14 17.99 -0.61
N ARG A 233 12.84 18.17 0.53
CA ARG A 233 14.31 18.10 0.65
C ARG A 233 14.80 16.90 1.47
N THR A 234 13.93 15.96 1.81
CA THR A 234 14.30 14.78 2.63
C THR A 234 14.88 13.64 1.78
N GLY A 235 14.46 13.50 0.52
CA GLY A 235 14.93 12.47 -0.41
C GLY A 235 13.93 11.32 -0.62
N PHE A 236 14.18 10.52 -1.66
CA PHE A 236 13.35 9.35 -2.05
C PHE A 236 11.85 9.69 -2.18
N GLN A 237 10.96 8.86 -1.63
CA GLN A 237 9.50 9.09 -1.74
C GLN A 237 9.01 10.26 -0.89
N ALA A 238 9.74 10.69 0.15
CA ALA A 238 9.39 11.91 0.88
C ALA A 238 9.42 13.13 -0.07
N THR A 239 10.46 13.25 -0.91
CA THR A 239 10.52 14.29 -1.94
C THR A 239 9.33 14.22 -2.91
N ASN A 240 8.88 13.03 -3.30
CA ASN A 240 7.69 12.89 -4.14
C ASN A 240 6.40 13.29 -3.42
N VAL A 241 6.28 13.04 -2.11
CA VAL A 241 5.14 13.56 -1.32
C VAL A 241 5.17 15.09 -1.27
N GLY A 242 6.34 15.70 -1.02
CA GLY A 242 6.50 17.16 -1.06
C GLY A 242 6.10 17.75 -2.41
N LYS A 243 6.59 17.17 -3.51
CA LYS A 243 6.21 17.58 -4.87
C LYS A 243 4.73 17.36 -5.18
N ALA A 244 4.11 16.31 -4.64
CA ALA A 244 2.68 16.06 -4.80
C ALA A 244 1.84 17.13 -4.08
N ILE A 245 2.26 17.57 -2.88
CA ILE A 245 1.63 18.69 -2.17
C ILE A 245 1.70 19.96 -3.01
N GLU A 246 2.87 20.28 -3.59
CA GLU A 246 3.05 21.43 -4.47
C GLU A 246 2.15 21.33 -5.72
N GLU A 247 2.12 20.18 -6.38
CA GLU A 247 1.34 19.98 -7.60
C GLU A 247 -0.18 20.07 -7.36
N ILE A 248 -0.68 19.52 -6.24
CA ILE A 248 -2.08 19.68 -5.85
C ILE A 248 -2.39 21.13 -5.50
N ASN A 249 -1.49 21.85 -4.82
CA ASN A 249 -1.69 23.27 -4.54
C ASN A 249 -1.75 24.10 -5.84
N LYS A 250 -0.98 23.76 -6.88
CA LYS A 250 -1.13 24.39 -8.21
C LYS A 250 -2.51 24.11 -8.82
N MET A 251 -3.07 22.90 -8.65
CA MET A 251 -4.45 22.61 -9.08
C MET A 251 -5.45 23.50 -8.36
N ILE A 252 -5.31 23.67 -7.05
CA ILE A 252 -6.18 24.52 -6.22
C ILE A 252 -6.04 25.99 -6.65
N ASP A 253 -4.80 26.49 -6.81
CA ASP A 253 -4.54 27.85 -7.28
C ASP A 253 -5.17 28.11 -8.64
N CYS A 254 -5.04 27.16 -9.56
CA CYS A 254 -5.65 27.21 -10.88
C CYS A 254 -7.18 27.19 -10.79
N LYS A 255 -7.76 26.36 -9.91
CA LYS A 255 -9.20 26.28 -9.69
C LYS A 255 -9.80 27.59 -9.19
N LEU A 256 -9.09 28.28 -8.30
CA LEU A 256 -9.47 29.55 -7.69
C LEU A 256 -9.42 30.73 -8.66
N GLN A 257 -8.73 30.60 -9.80
CA GLN A 257 -8.73 31.65 -10.81
C GLN A 257 -10.11 31.76 -11.48
N PRO A 258 -10.52 32.97 -11.90
CA PRO A 258 -11.74 33.15 -12.70
C PRO A 258 -11.69 32.34 -13.99
N VAL A 259 -12.83 31.78 -14.41
CA VAL A 259 -12.94 31.12 -15.72
C VAL A 259 -12.76 32.17 -16.83
N PRO A 260 -11.82 31.98 -17.79
CA PRO A 260 -11.58 32.93 -18.87
C PRO A 260 -12.84 33.28 -19.67
N GLU A 261 -12.95 34.54 -20.09
CA GLU A 261 -14.04 35.00 -20.96
C GLU A 261 -14.09 34.18 -22.25
N GLY A 262 -15.29 33.80 -22.70
CA GLY A 262 -15.50 32.91 -23.86
C GLY A 262 -15.49 31.42 -23.55
N MET A 263 -14.92 30.99 -22.42
CA MET A 263 -14.95 29.57 -21.97
C MET A 263 -16.19 29.23 -21.11
N GLN A 264 -17.03 30.23 -20.81
CA GLN A 264 -18.24 30.10 -19.99
C GLN A 264 -19.48 29.67 -20.80
N SER A 265 -19.51 29.97 -22.11
CA SER A 265 -20.71 29.84 -22.97
C SER A 265 -20.81 28.53 -23.74
N GLU A 266 -19.76 27.71 -23.79
CA GLU A 266 -19.75 26.44 -24.52
C GLU A 266 -20.45 25.34 -23.72
N ILE A 267 -21.79 25.38 -23.70
CA ILE A 267 -22.71 24.29 -23.35
C ILE A 267 -22.52 23.74 -21.92
N ASN A 268 -23.60 23.69 -21.12
CA ASN A 268 -23.60 22.91 -19.88
C ASN A 268 -23.57 21.40 -20.22
N LEU A 269 -22.38 20.88 -20.54
CA LEU A 269 -22.14 19.49 -20.87
C LEU A 269 -21.94 18.63 -19.62
N ASN A 270 -22.06 19.25 -18.44
CA ASN A 270 -22.22 18.55 -17.20
C ASN A 270 -23.72 18.23 -17.04
N PRO A 271 -24.16 16.98 -17.27
CA PRO A 271 -25.58 16.63 -17.21
C PRO A 271 -26.22 16.83 -15.82
N VAL A 272 -25.41 17.22 -14.82
CA VAL A 272 -25.81 17.46 -13.43
C VAL A 272 -25.89 18.95 -13.07
N GLY A 273 -25.72 19.89 -14.02
CA GLY A 273 -25.96 21.31 -13.75
C GLY A 273 -24.89 22.01 -12.91
N ARG A 274 -23.68 21.45 -12.84
CA ARG A 274 -22.55 21.97 -12.06
C ARG A 274 -21.91 23.19 -12.73
N GLU A 275 -21.61 24.22 -11.95
CA GLU A 275 -20.87 25.39 -12.40
C GLU A 275 -19.41 25.05 -12.73
N LYS A 276 -18.91 25.63 -13.82
CA LYS A 276 -17.54 25.42 -14.28
C LYS A 276 -16.58 26.25 -13.43
N SER A 277 -15.45 25.65 -13.06
CA SER A 277 -14.32 26.35 -12.47
C SER A 277 -13.14 26.35 -13.45
N ASN A 278 -12.08 27.12 -13.17
CA ASN A 278 -10.95 27.23 -14.09
C ASN A 278 -10.11 25.93 -14.12
N CYS A 279 -10.16 25.10 -13.07
CA CYS A 279 -9.57 23.76 -13.07
C CYS A 279 -10.60 22.70 -12.67
N THR A 280 -10.87 21.75 -13.58
CA THR A 280 -11.66 20.55 -13.29
C THR A 280 -10.74 19.48 -12.68
N ILE A 281 -10.93 19.19 -11.40
CA ILE A 281 -10.14 18.21 -10.65
C ILE A 281 -10.86 16.86 -10.66
N PHE A 282 -10.23 15.87 -11.30
CA PHE A 282 -10.64 14.48 -11.28
C PHE A 282 -9.97 13.76 -10.10
N LEU A 283 -10.80 13.20 -9.22
CA LEU A 283 -10.35 12.34 -8.13
C LEU A 283 -10.72 10.89 -8.44
N SER A 284 -9.68 10.07 -8.62
CA SER A 284 -9.83 8.63 -8.87
C SER A 284 -9.32 7.84 -7.67
N PHE A 285 -10.05 6.80 -7.26
CA PHE A 285 -9.64 5.91 -6.17
C PHE A 285 -10.12 4.48 -6.36
N THR A 286 -9.36 3.50 -5.87
CA THR A 286 -9.75 2.08 -5.87
C THR A 286 -10.70 1.75 -4.71
N SER A 287 -11.47 0.66 -4.87
CA SER A 287 -12.50 0.22 -3.91
C SER A 287 -12.03 0.09 -2.47
N ASN A 288 -10.86 -0.52 -2.26
CA ASN A 288 -10.29 -0.77 -0.94
C ASN A 288 -10.04 0.52 -0.13
N LEU A 289 -9.90 1.68 -0.77
CA LEU A 289 -9.76 2.97 -0.09
C LEU A 289 -11.09 3.47 0.49
N VAL A 290 -12.23 2.99 -0.01
CA VAL A 290 -13.53 3.24 0.61
C VAL A 290 -13.81 2.22 1.72
N SER A 291 -13.33 0.98 1.58
CA SER A 291 -13.34 0.00 2.67
C SER A 291 -12.52 0.47 3.88
N ALA A 292 -11.38 1.14 3.64
CA ALA A 292 -10.54 1.75 4.67
C ALA A 292 -11.09 3.09 5.21
N GLY A 293 -10.39 3.69 6.18
CA GLY A 293 -10.71 5.02 6.75
C GLY A 293 -10.36 6.21 5.85
N THR A 294 -9.82 5.95 4.65
CA THR A 294 -9.65 7.00 3.62
C THR A 294 -10.99 7.47 3.05
N ARG A 295 -12.07 6.70 3.25
CA ARG A 295 -13.45 7.11 2.94
C ARG A 295 -13.80 8.48 3.51
N GLU A 296 -13.52 8.70 4.80
CA GLU A 296 -13.88 9.94 5.49
C GLU A 296 -13.16 11.16 4.90
N ILE A 297 -11.94 10.96 4.38
CA ILE A 297 -11.14 11.96 3.69
C ILE A 297 -11.70 12.24 2.30
N ILE A 298 -12.07 11.21 1.53
CA ILE A 298 -12.73 11.37 0.24
C ILE A 298 -14.06 12.12 0.43
N ARG A 299 -14.87 11.70 1.40
CA ARG A 299 -16.13 12.36 1.78
C ARG A 299 -15.90 13.83 2.15
N TYR A 300 -14.83 14.16 2.87
CA TYR A 300 -14.48 15.57 3.17
C TYR A 300 -14.26 16.39 1.89
N LEU A 301 -13.45 15.89 0.95
CA LEU A 301 -13.19 16.59 -0.32
C LEU A 301 -14.47 16.82 -1.12
N VAL A 302 -15.34 15.81 -1.14
CA VAL A 302 -16.62 15.84 -1.88
C VAL A 302 -17.64 16.73 -1.20
N GLN A 303 -17.76 16.68 0.13
CA GLN A 303 -18.65 17.53 0.93
C GLN A 303 -18.34 19.01 0.73
N HIS A 304 -17.06 19.38 0.73
CA HIS A 304 -16.64 20.77 0.57
C HIS A 304 -16.45 21.19 -0.88
N ASN A 305 -16.99 20.41 -1.82
CA ASN A 305 -16.98 20.69 -3.25
C ASN A 305 -15.59 20.99 -3.84
N MET A 306 -14.55 20.34 -3.29
CA MET A 306 -13.15 20.62 -3.63
C MET A 306 -12.67 19.92 -4.90
N VAL A 307 -13.42 18.90 -5.34
CA VAL A 307 -13.19 18.10 -6.55
C VAL A 307 -14.42 18.14 -7.45
N ASP A 308 -14.25 17.87 -8.74
CA ASP A 308 -15.29 18.09 -9.75
C ASP A 308 -15.82 16.82 -10.38
N CYS A 309 -15.07 15.72 -10.30
CA CYS A 309 -15.41 14.45 -10.92
C CYS A 309 -14.80 13.29 -10.13
N LEU A 310 -15.58 12.25 -9.85
CA LEU A 310 -15.10 11.04 -9.18
C LEU A 310 -15.05 9.85 -10.15
N VAL A 311 -14.03 9.02 -10.02
CA VAL A 311 -13.92 7.76 -10.77
C VAL A 311 -13.48 6.63 -9.83
N THR A 312 -14.26 5.57 -9.76
CA THR A 312 -13.93 4.41 -8.91
C THR A 312 -14.46 3.10 -9.51
N THR A 313 -14.32 2.00 -8.77
CA THR A 313 -14.84 0.67 -9.10
C THR A 313 -16.06 0.33 -8.25
N ALA A 314 -16.80 -0.74 -8.58
CA ALA A 314 -18.06 -1.08 -7.90
C ALA A 314 -17.90 -1.23 -6.38
N GLY A 315 -16.84 -1.91 -5.92
CA GLY A 315 -16.51 -1.98 -4.50
C GLY A 315 -16.33 -0.62 -3.83
N GLY A 316 -15.85 0.41 -4.55
CA GLY A 316 -15.75 1.77 -4.04
C GLY A 316 -17.11 2.45 -3.89
N ILE A 317 -18.06 2.07 -4.74
CA ILE A 317 -19.45 2.53 -4.66
C ILE A 317 -20.18 1.87 -3.49
N GLU A 318 -20.23 0.53 -3.47
CA GLU A 318 -21.09 -0.21 -2.54
C GLU A 318 -20.60 -0.12 -1.09
N GLU A 319 -19.30 -0.14 -0.83
CA GLU A 319 -18.76 -0.08 0.54
C GLU A 319 -19.10 1.26 1.25
N ASP A 320 -19.28 2.36 0.50
CA ASP A 320 -19.73 3.64 1.08
C ASP A 320 -21.18 3.58 1.57
N PHE A 321 -22.07 2.99 0.76
CA PHE A 321 -23.47 2.80 1.12
C PHE A 321 -23.61 1.76 2.23
N ILE A 322 -22.91 0.63 2.12
CA ILE A 322 -22.90 -0.43 3.13
C ILE A 322 -22.46 0.11 4.49
N LYS A 323 -21.44 0.99 4.54
CA LYS A 323 -21.00 1.63 5.79
C LYS A 323 -22.03 2.54 6.45
N CYS A 324 -23.06 2.98 5.73
CA CYS A 324 -24.21 3.68 6.30
C CYS A 324 -25.21 2.71 6.94
N LEU A 325 -25.17 1.42 6.58
CA LEU A 325 -26.09 0.37 7.05
C LEU A 325 -25.46 -0.50 8.14
N GLY A 326 -24.14 -0.72 8.08
CA GLY A 326 -23.40 -1.51 9.05
C GLY A 326 -21.89 -1.24 9.01
N PRO A 327 -21.19 -1.34 10.14
CA PRO A 327 -19.77 -1.01 10.22
C PRO A 327 -18.87 -2.08 9.59
N THR A 328 -17.68 -1.63 9.19
CA THR A 328 -16.52 -2.47 8.85
C THR A 328 -15.55 -2.45 10.03
N TYR A 329 -14.91 -3.57 10.34
CA TYR A 329 -14.06 -3.73 11.52
C TYR A 329 -12.60 -3.94 11.15
N MET A 330 -11.71 -3.63 12.10
CA MET A 330 -10.31 -4.02 11.99
C MET A 330 -10.15 -5.53 12.19
N GLY A 331 -9.25 -6.12 11.43
CA GLY A 331 -8.82 -7.51 11.51
C GLY A 331 -7.33 -7.62 11.21
N ASP A 332 -6.94 -8.75 10.61
CA ASP A 332 -5.55 -9.03 10.26
C ASP A 332 -5.46 -9.74 8.91
N PHE A 333 -4.41 -9.45 8.13
CA PHE A 333 -4.17 -10.06 6.82
C PHE A 333 -4.07 -11.60 6.89
N SER A 334 -3.57 -12.13 8.00
CA SER A 334 -3.31 -13.54 8.23
C SER A 334 -4.53 -14.36 8.66
N LEU A 335 -5.67 -13.71 8.94
CA LEU A 335 -6.89 -14.43 9.31
C LEU A 335 -7.31 -15.43 8.23
N LEU A 336 -7.49 -16.68 8.65
CA LEU A 336 -7.73 -17.82 7.77
C LEU A 336 -9.09 -17.70 7.07
N GLY A 337 -9.07 -17.66 5.74
CA GLY A 337 -10.29 -17.51 4.93
C GLY A 337 -11.34 -18.59 5.19
N ARG A 338 -10.91 -19.83 5.48
CA ARG A 338 -11.83 -20.94 5.82
C ARG A 338 -12.67 -20.63 7.06
N GLU A 339 -12.04 -20.13 8.12
CA GLU A 339 -12.72 -19.83 9.38
C GLU A 339 -13.65 -18.63 9.24
N LEU A 340 -13.18 -17.59 8.55
CA LEU A 340 -13.98 -16.41 8.25
C LEU A 340 -15.23 -16.79 7.44
N ARG A 341 -15.08 -17.62 6.40
CA ARG A 341 -16.22 -18.08 5.59
C ARG A 341 -17.23 -18.89 6.39
N MET A 342 -16.79 -19.80 7.27
CA MET A 342 -17.69 -20.55 8.15
C MET A 342 -18.48 -19.64 9.10
N LYS A 343 -17.92 -18.48 9.46
CA LYS A 343 -18.56 -17.47 10.31
C LYS A 343 -19.36 -16.42 9.53
N GLY A 344 -19.38 -16.48 8.19
CA GLY A 344 -20.00 -15.44 7.37
C GLY A 344 -19.33 -14.07 7.51
N ILE A 345 -18.00 -14.05 7.57
CA ILE A 345 -17.20 -12.81 7.63
C ILE A 345 -16.34 -12.74 6.37
N ASN A 346 -16.37 -11.60 5.68
CA ASN A 346 -15.58 -11.32 4.50
C ASN A 346 -14.36 -10.47 4.87
N ARG A 347 -13.18 -10.76 4.30
CA ARG A 347 -11.93 -10.04 4.60
C ARG A 347 -11.48 -9.18 3.43
N ILE A 348 -11.11 -7.93 3.73
CA ILE A 348 -10.53 -6.96 2.79
C ILE A 348 -9.19 -6.51 3.37
N GLY A 349 -8.08 -7.15 2.95
CA GLY A 349 -6.78 -6.91 3.58
C GLY A 349 -6.78 -7.26 5.07
N ASN A 350 -6.59 -6.26 5.94
CA ASN A 350 -6.73 -6.34 7.40
C ASN A 350 -8.07 -5.76 7.91
N LEU A 351 -9.11 -5.73 7.08
CA LEU A 351 -10.46 -5.31 7.45
C LEU A 351 -11.43 -6.49 7.37
N LEU A 352 -12.51 -6.43 8.15
CA LEU A 352 -13.56 -7.45 8.22
C LEU A 352 -14.94 -6.83 8.01
N VAL A 353 -15.71 -7.41 7.08
CA VAL A 353 -17.10 -7.03 6.78
C VAL A 353 -18.00 -8.22 7.08
N PRO A 354 -18.89 -8.14 8.08
CA PRO A 354 -19.88 -9.19 8.34
C PRO A 354 -20.83 -9.36 7.14
N ASN A 355 -21.20 -10.60 6.81
CA ASN A 355 -22.08 -10.85 5.66
C ASN A 355 -23.48 -10.24 5.82
N THR A 356 -23.92 -10.04 7.08
CA THR A 356 -25.15 -9.32 7.41
C THR A 356 -25.20 -7.92 6.79
N ASN A 357 -24.06 -7.25 6.63
CA ASN A 357 -23.99 -5.94 5.98
C ASN A 357 -24.47 -6.01 4.52
N TYR A 358 -24.13 -7.07 3.79
CA TYR A 358 -24.57 -7.27 2.41
C TYR A 358 -26.06 -7.68 2.34
N CYS A 359 -26.59 -8.38 3.35
CA CYS A 359 -28.03 -8.63 3.45
C CYS A 359 -28.82 -7.32 3.65
N LEU A 360 -28.34 -6.43 4.55
CA LEU A 360 -28.94 -5.11 4.73
C LEU A 360 -28.87 -4.27 3.45
N PHE A 361 -27.79 -4.41 2.69
CA PHE A 361 -27.63 -3.73 1.41
C PHE A 361 -28.61 -4.25 0.35
N GLU A 362 -28.84 -5.56 0.27
CA GLU A 362 -29.88 -6.13 -0.61
C GLU A 362 -31.27 -5.63 -0.25
N ASP A 363 -31.63 -5.63 1.04
CA ASP A 363 -32.91 -5.15 1.54
C ASP A 363 -33.15 -3.67 1.18
N TRP A 364 -32.09 -2.85 1.26
CA TRP A 364 -32.14 -1.43 0.90
C TRP A 364 -32.19 -1.18 -0.62
N LEU A 365 -31.37 -1.90 -1.39
CA LEU A 365 -31.18 -1.63 -2.82
C LEU A 365 -32.32 -2.18 -3.69
N THR A 366 -32.87 -3.34 -3.35
CA THR A 366 -33.92 -4.01 -4.14
C THR A 366 -35.12 -3.11 -4.48
N PRO A 367 -35.79 -2.43 -3.52
CA PRO A 367 -36.92 -1.56 -3.84
C PRO A 367 -36.53 -0.35 -4.69
N ILE A 368 -35.27 0.10 -4.62
CA ILE A 368 -34.76 1.16 -5.48
C ILE A 368 -34.64 0.64 -6.91
N LEU A 369 -34.09 -0.56 -7.12
CA LEU A 369 -33.99 -1.19 -8.45
C LEU A 369 -35.36 -1.40 -9.10
N ASP A 370 -36.38 -1.77 -8.33
CA ASP A 370 -37.77 -1.82 -8.83
C ASP A 370 -38.23 -0.46 -9.36
N THR A 371 -37.90 0.61 -8.63
CA THR A 371 -38.23 1.98 -9.04
C THR A 371 -37.44 2.40 -10.29
N LEU A 372 -36.15 2.07 -10.38
CA LEU A 372 -35.34 2.34 -11.58
C LEU A 372 -35.92 1.66 -12.80
N LEU A 373 -36.31 0.39 -12.67
CA LEU A 373 -36.89 -0.37 -13.77
C LEU A 373 -38.26 0.18 -14.19
N LEU A 374 -39.09 0.61 -13.23
CA LEU A 374 -40.36 1.27 -13.52
C LEU A 374 -40.14 2.57 -14.31
N GLU A 375 -39.24 3.43 -13.84
CA GLU A 375 -38.88 4.68 -14.52
C GLU A 375 -38.32 4.42 -15.93
N GLN A 376 -37.52 3.37 -16.10
CA GLN A 376 -37.02 2.97 -17.42
C GLN A 376 -38.16 2.54 -18.36
N ARG A 377 -39.13 1.76 -17.87
CA ARG A 377 -40.25 1.25 -18.67
C ARG A 377 -41.29 2.31 -19.01
N GLU A 378 -41.66 3.14 -18.03
CA GLU A 378 -42.78 4.08 -18.16
C GLU A 378 -42.35 5.46 -18.66
N GLN A 379 -41.15 5.90 -18.30
CA GLN A 379 -40.65 7.25 -18.61
C GLN A 379 -39.52 7.24 -19.64
N GLY A 380 -39.04 6.05 -20.04
CA GLY A 380 -37.95 5.90 -21.02
C GLY A 380 -36.59 6.33 -20.48
N VAL A 381 -36.38 6.31 -19.15
CA VAL A 381 -35.10 6.67 -18.54
C VAL A 381 -34.03 5.66 -18.95
N VAL A 382 -32.99 6.11 -19.65
CA VAL A 382 -31.79 5.30 -19.90
C VAL A 382 -30.86 5.40 -18.70
N TRP A 383 -30.73 4.33 -17.92
CA TRP A 383 -29.82 4.33 -16.78
C TRP A 383 -28.38 4.17 -17.22
N THR A 384 -27.48 4.89 -16.55
CA THR A 384 -26.03 4.75 -16.69
C THR A 384 -25.43 4.59 -15.29
N PRO A 385 -24.19 4.10 -15.13
CA PRO A 385 -23.58 4.01 -13.82
C PRO A 385 -23.62 5.31 -13.04
N SER A 386 -23.25 6.45 -13.64
CA SER A 386 -23.31 7.74 -12.95
C SER A 386 -24.72 8.17 -12.52
N LYS A 387 -25.75 7.91 -13.33
CA LYS A 387 -27.15 8.20 -12.96
C LYS A 387 -27.62 7.34 -11.79
N ILE A 388 -27.28 6.04 -11.81
CA ILE A 388 -27.60 5.11 -10.72
C ILE A 388 -26.90 5.56 -9.44
N ILE A 389 -25.59 5.83 -9.49
CA ILE A 389 -24.83 6.26 -8.29
C ILE A 389 -25.40 7.57 -7.73
N ASN A 390 -25.75 8.54 -8.58
CA ASN A 390 -26.38 9.78 -8.16
C ASN A 390 -27.73 9.53 -7.48
N ARG A 391 -28.56 8.64 -8.05
CA ARG A 391 -29.84 8.23 -7.46
C ARG A 391 -29.63 7.54 -6.11
N LEU A 392 -28.68 6.61 -6.00
CA LEU A 392 -28.35 5.94 -4.74
C LEU A 392 -27.81 6.93 -3.67
N GLY A 393 -27.02 7.92 -4.07
CA GLY A 393 -26.57 9.01 -3.21
C GLY A 393 -27.74 9.84 -2.65
N LYS A 394 -28.79 10.05 -3.44
CA LYS A 394 -30.04 10.67 -2.96
C LYS A 394 -30.78 9.76 -1.98
N GLU A 395 -30.94 8.48 -2.31
CA GLU A 395 -31.74 7.52 -1.53
C GLU A 395 -31.09 7.15 -0.18
N ILE A 396 -29.75 7.11 -0.08
CA ILE A 396 -29.10 6.73 1.18
C ILE A 396 -29.32 7.80 2.27
N ASN A 397 -29.47 9.06 1.86
CA ASN A 397 -29.77 10.21 2.72
C ASN A 397 -28.95 10.25 4.03
N CYS A 398 -27.67 9.89 3.95
CA CYS A 398 -26.76 9.79 5.09
C CYS A 398 -25.57 10.73 4.88
N THR A 399 -25.34 11.66 5.80
CA THR A 399 -24.25 12.66 5.71
C THR A 399 -22.85 12.05 5.81
N ASP A 400 -22.73 10.79 6.20
CA ASP A 400 -21.45 10.09 6.25
C ASP A 400 -21.07 9.49 4.89
N SER A 401 -22.00 9.42 3.94
CA SER A 401 -21.77 8.89 2.59
C SER A 401 -21.04 9.90 1.70
N ILE A 402 -20.02 9.42 0.98
CA ILE A 402 -19.39 10.16 -0.13
C ILE A 402 -20.46 10.53 -1.16
N TYR A 403 -21.30 9.57 -1.54
CA TYR A 403 -22.23 9.71 -2.66
C TYR A 403 -23.47 10.55 -2.33
N TYR A 404 -23.85 10.63 -1.06
CA TYR A 404 -24.78 11.67 -0.60
C TYR A 404 -24.26 13.07 -0.92
N TRP A 405 -23.01 13.36 -0.57
CA TRP A 405 -22.40 14.66 -0.85
C TRP A 405 -22.15 14.87 -2.34
N ALA A 406 -21.79 13.82 -3.08
CA ALA A 406 -21.65 13.90 -4.53
C ALA A 406 -22.99 14.27 -5.19
N TYR A 407 -24.09 13.68 -4.74
CA TYR A 407 -25.44 14.05 -5.17
C TYR A 407 -25.76 15.52 -4.80
N LYS A 408 -25.51 15.93 -3.56
CA LYS A 408 -25.81 17.30 -3.08
C LYS A 408 -25.02 18.38 -3.82
N ASN A 409 -23.75 18.12 -4.15
CA ASN A 409 -22.86 19.07 -4.82
C ASN A 409 -22.83 18.90 -6.34
N ASN A 410 -23.71 18.07 -6.92
CA ASN A 410 -23.73 17.77 -8.34
C ASN A 410 -22.35 17.34 -8.89
N ILE A 411 -21.65 16.48 -8.15
CA ILE A 411 -20.37 15.88 -8.56
C ILE A 411 -20.69 14.53 -9.23
N PRO A 412 -20.44 14.36 -10.54
CA PRO A 412 -20.67 13.09 -11.21
C PRO A 412 -19.66 12.03 -10.72
N VAL A 413 -20.14 10.78 -10.63
CA VAL A 413 -19.34 9.63 -10.22
C VAL A 413 -19.39 8.58 -11.31
N PHE A 414 -18.25 8.24 -11.88
CA PHE A 414 -18.14 7.27 -12.96
C PHE A 414 -17.59 5.95 -12.45
N CYS A 415 -18.22 4.85 -12.87
CA CYS A 415 -17.82 3.49 -12.54
C CYS A 415 -18.07 2.58 -13.75
N PRO A 416 -17.09 2.43 -14.66
CA PRO A 416 -17.27 1.66 -15.90
C PRO A 416 -17.65 0.19 -15.68
N ALA A 417 -17.18 -0.39 -14.57
CA ALA A 417 -17.44 -1.76 -14.17
C ALA A 417 -18.36 -1.80 -12.94
N LEU A 418 -19.53 -1.14 -13.02
CA LEU A 418 -20.50 -1.06 -11.91
C LEU A 418 -21.02 -2.43 -11.44
N THR A 419 -21.01 -3.43 -12.31
CA THR A 419 -21.49 -4.79 -12.02
C THR A 419 -20.46 -5.69 -11.35
N ASP A 420 -19.23 -5.22 -11.10
CA ASP A 420 -18.13 -6.01 -10.54
C ASP A 420 -18.07 -5.93 -8.99
N GLY A 421 -19.16 -6.33 -8.32
CA GLY A 421 -19.30 -6.25 -6.86
C GLY A 421 -20.68 -6.69 -6.36
N SER A 422 -20.94 -6.52 -5.06
CA SER A 422 -22.22 -6.84 -4.43
C SER A 422 -23.40 -6.09 -5.07
N LEU A 423 -23.20 -4.87 -5.56
CA LEU A 423 -24.22 -4.16 -6.32
C LEU A 423 -24.59 -4.93 -7.61
N GLY A 424 -23.60 -5.51 -8.28
CA GLY A 424 -23.79 -6.39 -9.43
C GLY A 424 -24.54 -7.67 -9.07
N ASP A 425 -24.23 -8.30 -7.94
CA ASP A 425 -24.93 -9.49 -7.44
C ASP A 425 -26.43 -9.20 -7.23
N ILE A 426 -26.76 -8.06 -6.62
CA ILE A 426 -28.15 -7.68 -6.36
C ILE A 426 -28.87 -7.34 -7.67
N ILE A 427 -28.23 -6.64 -8.61
CA ILE A 427 -28.78 -6.40 -9.96
C ILE A 427 -29.05 -7.74 -10.67
N PHE A 428 -28.13 -8.70 -10.54
CA PHE A 428 -28.28 -10.04 -11.09
C PHE A 428 -29.51 -10.75 -10.49
N PHE A 429 -29.65 -10.81 -9.17
CA PHE A 429 -30.82 -11.43 -8.54
C PHE A 429 -32.13 -10.70 -8.85
N HIS A 430 -32.10 -9.37 -8.87
CA HIS A 430 -33.23 -8.52 -9.26
C HIS A 430 -33.71 -8.86 -10.67
N SER A 431 -32.80 -9.10 -11.62
CA SER A 431 -33.15 -9.41 -13.00
C SER A 431 -33.97 -10.70 -13.20
N TYR A 432 -33.87 -11.67 -12.28
CA TYR A 432 -34.72 -12.87 -12.31
C TYR A 432 -36.11 -12.62 -11.72
N LYS A 433 -36.23 -11.70 -10.76
CA LYS A 433 -37.51 -11.34 -10.12
C LYS A 433 -38.29 -10.34 -10.99
N ASN A 434 -37.61 -9.35 -11.55
CA ASN A 434 -38.19 -8.27 -12.36
C ASN A 434 -37.26 -7.96 -13.55
N PRO A 435 -37.36 -8.70 -14.66
CA PRO A 435 -36.38 -8.66 -15.74
C PRO A 435 -36.41 -7.35 -16.55
N GLY A 436 -35.25 -6.93 -17.07
CA GLY A 436 -35.16 -5.93 -18.13
C GLY A 436 -34.55 -4.58 -17.76
N LEU A 437 -33.95 -4.42 -16.58
CA LEU A 437 -33.14 -3.24 -16.28
C LEU A 437 -31.92 -3.21 -17.23
N ILE A 438 -31.68 -2.07 -17.88
CA ILE A 438 -30.58 -1.88 -18.82
C ILE A 438 -29.72 -0.74 -18.30
N ILE A 439 -28.41 -0.94 -18.28
CA ILE A 439 -27.44 0.04 -17.83
C ILE A 439 -26.49 0.33 -19.00
N ASP A 440 -26.59 1.53 -19.57
CA ASP A 440 -25.76 1.95 -20.70
C ASP A 440 -24.42 2.55 -20.23
N LEU A 441 -23.33 2.00 -20.74
CA LEU A 441 -21.98 2.49 -20.50
C LEU A 441 -21.55 3.55 -21.53
N VAL A 442 -22.18 3.57 -22.71
CA VAL A 442 -21.79 4.46 -23.82
C VAL A 442 -22.16 5.90 -23.50
N GLU A 443 -23.37 6.14 -22.99
CA GLU A 443 -23.75 7.46 -22.51
C GLU A 443 -22.80 7.93 -21.38
N ASP A 444 -22.38 7.04 -20.49
CA ASP A 444 -21.51 7.38 -19.36
C ASP A 444 -20.09 7.77 -19.78
N VAL A 445 -19.47 7.02 -20.71
CA VAL A 445 -18.15 7.39 -21.23
C VAL A 445 -18.18 8.71 -22.00
N ARG A 446 -19.28 9.00 -22.72
CA ARG A 446 -19.45 10.29 -23.39
C ARG A 446 -19.54 11.43 -22.38
N ARG A 447 -20.29 11.25 -21.29
CA ARG A 447 -20.38 12.22 -20.18
C ARG A 447 -19.01 12.46 -19.54
N MET A 448 -18.26 11.41 -19.26
CA MET A 448 -16.94 11.52 -18.63
C MET A 448 -15.92 12.19 -19.56
N ASN A 449 -15.86 11.81 -20.83
CA ASN A 449 -14.96 12.45 -21.79
C ASN A 449 -15.30 13.93 -21.96
N ASN A 450 -16.58 14.29 -21.97
CA ASN A 450 -17.00 15.69 -22.00
C ASN A 450 -16.52 16.47 -20.77
N GLN A 451 -16.50 15.88 -19.56
CA GLN A 451 -15.94 16.57 -18.38
C GLN A 451 -14.51 17.07 -18.64
N ALA A 452 -13.69 16.25 -19.33
CA ALA A 452 -12.31 16.58 -19.62
C ALA A 452 -12.19 17.51 -20.83
N MET A 453 -12.85 17.17 -21.95
CA MET A 453 -12.78 17.91 -23.21
C MET A 453 -13.11 19.39 -23.04
N TYR A 454 -14.12 19.70 -22.22
CA TYR A 454 -14.62 21.06 -22.03
C TYR A 454 -14.05 21.75 -20.77
N ALA A 455 -13.09 21.11 -20.06
CA ALA A 455 -12.38 21.74 -18.95
C ALA A 455 -11.39 22.80 -19.47
N VAL A 456 -11.32 23.98 -18.81
CA VAL A 456 -10.29 24.99 -19.13
C VAL A 456 -8.91 24.40 -18.84
N ASN A 457 -8.71 24.01 -17.58
CA ASN A 457 -7.59 23.20 -17.13
C ASN A 457 -8.11 21.93 -16.47
N SER A 458 -7.32 20.87 -16.48
CA SER A 458 -7.65 19.65 -15.72
C SER A 458 -6.50 19.17 -14.84
N GLY A 459 -6.87 18.75 -13.64
CA GLY A 459 -5.97 18.10 -12.69
C GLY A 459 -6.43 16.67 -12.41
N MET A 460 -5.49 15.74 -12.31
CA MET A 460 -5.77 14.35 -11.94
C MET A 460 -5.11 14.02 -10.60
N ILE A 461 -5.91 13.56 -9.64
CA ILE A 461 -5.43 12.96 -8.38
C ILE A 461 -5.89 11.50 -8.39
N ILE A 462 -4.94 10.58 -8.56
CA ILE A 462 -5.23 9.16 -8.75
C ILE A 462 -4.63 8.35 -7.61
N LEU A 463 -5.49 7.75 -6.79
CA LEU A 463 -5.16 6.93 -5.63
C LEU A 463 -5.38 5.45 -5.97
N GLY A 464 -4.29 4.74 -6.30
CA GLY A 464 -4.32 3.37 -6.81
C GLY A 464 -4.12 3.27 -8.33
N GLY A 465 -4.66 2.21 -8.94
CA GLY A 465 -4.45 1.85 -10.34
C GLY A 465 -5.72 1.31 -11.00
N GLY A 466 -5.56 0.40 -11.96
CA GLY A 466 -6.67 -0.32 -12.59
C GLY A 466 -7.59 0.57 -13.43
N VAL A 467 -8.88 0.18 -13.51
CA VAL A 467 -9.85 0.82 -14.40
C VAL A 467 -10.02 2.31 -14.08
N CYS A 468 -10.01 2.69 -12.80
CA CYS A 468 -10.25 4.08 -12.42
C CYS A 468 -9.09 5.00 -12.85
N LYS A 469 -7.83 4.53 -12.72
CA LYS A 469 -6.65 5.23 -13.26
C LYS A 469 -6.78 5.39 -14.77
N HIS A 470 -6.92 4.27 -15.48
CA HIS A 470 -6.90 4.29 -16.95
C HIS A 470 -8.05 5.14 -17.51
N HIS A 471 -9.25 4.99 -16.97
CA HIS A 471 -10.44 5.71 -17.44
C HIS A 471 -10.27 7.24 -17.23
N THR A 472 -9.74 7.67 -16.09
CA THR A 472 -9.44 9.09 -15.81
C THR A 472 -8.41 9.67 -16.79
N CYS A 473 -7.31 8.96 -16.99
CA CYS A 473 -6.29 9.37 -17.96
C CYS A 473 -6.84 9.39 -19.39
N ASN A 474 -7.68 8.43 -19.76
CA ASN A 474 -8.24 8.31 -21.11
C ASN A 474 -9.29 9.40 -21.41
N ALA A 475 -10.02 9.89 -20.42
CA ALA A 475 -10.86 11.07 -20.60
C ALA A 475 -9.99 12.31 -20.90
N ASN A 476 -8.86 12.46 -20.19
CA ASN A 476 -7.93 13.58 -20.39
C ASN A 476 -7.12 13.48 -21.69
N LEU A 477 -7.02 12.30 -22.31
CA LEU A 477 -6.51 12.17 -23.68
C LEU A 477 -7.35 13.01 -24.68
N MET A 478 -8.67 13.07 -24.48
CA MET A 478 -9.58 13.76 -25.40
C MET A 478 -9.39 15.28 -25.45
N ARG A 479 -8.64 15.85 -24.49
CA ARG A 479 -8.21 17.25 -24.46
C ARG A 479 -6.71 17.44 -24.69
N ASN A 480 -6.04 16.40 -25.23
CA ASN A 480 -4.60 16.35 -25.45
C ASN A 480 -3.76 16.46 -24.16
N GLY A 481 -4.29 15.87 -23.08
CA GLY A 481 -3.58 15.64 -21.82
C GLY A 481 -4.04 16.52 -20.67
N ALA A 482 -3.87 16.02 -19.44
CA ALA A 482 -4.08 16.82 -18.23
C ALA A 482 -2.95 17.84 -18.00
N ASP A 483 -3.28 18.97 -17.38
CA ASP A 483 -2.34 20.04 -17.02
C ASP A 483 -1.53 19.70 -15.77
N PHE A 484 -2.18 19.03 -14.81
CA PHE A 484 -1.59 18.62 -13.53
C PHE A 484 -1.88 17.14 -13.25
N SER A 485 -0.95 16.43 -12.62
CA SER A 485 -1.15 15.01 -12.31
C SER A 485 -0.37 14.54 -11.09
N VAL A 486 -1.07 13.89 -10.16
CA VAL A 486 -0.50 13.23 -8.99
C VAL A 486 -1.03 11.80 -8.91
N PHE A 487 -0.12 10.83 -8.95
CA PHE A 487 -0.42 9.41 -8.74
C PHE A 487 0.11 8.98 -7.37
N VAL A 488 -0.71 8.27 -6.58
CA VAL A 488 -0.31 7.62 -5.34
C VAL A 488 -0.70 6.15 -5.44
N ASN A 489 0.26 5.27 -5.69
CA ASN A 489 -0.01 3.84 -5.77
C ASN A 489 1.23 3.00 -5.48
N THR A 490 1.03 1.70 -5.30
CA THR A 490 2.09 0.72 -5.03
C THR A 490 2.51 -0.07 -6.27
N GLY A 491 1.96 0.25 -7.44
CA GLY A 491 2.26 -0.45 -8.69
C GLY A 491 3.66 -0.13 -9.23
N SER A 492 4.33 -1.14 -9.76
CA SER A 492 5.69 -1.05 -10.29
C SER A 492 5.71 -1.28 -11.80
N GLU A 493 6.63 -0.63 -12.51
CA GLU A 493 6.65 -0.64 -13.99
C GLU A 493 7.09 -1.96 -14.64
N PHE A 494 7.78 -2.85 -13.90
CA PHE A 494 8.48 -4.01 -14.48
C PHE A 494 7.56 -5.05 -15.12
N ASP A 495 6.27 -5.07 -14.75
CA ASP A 495 5.27 -6.01 -15.25
C ASP A 495 4.51 -5.49 -16.49
N GLY A 496 4.78 -4.25 -16.91
CA GLY A 496 4.11 -3.61 -18.06
C GLY A 496 2.63 -3.28 -17.83
N SER A 497 2.16 -3.26 -16.57
CA SER A 497 0.78 -2.90 -16.26
C SER A 497 0.54 -1.39 -16.32
N ASP A 498 -0.63 -0.97 -16.83
CA ASP A 498 -1.04 0.44 -16.75
C ASP A 498 -1.05 0.92 -15.29
N SER A 499 -1.47 0.08 -14.34
CA SER A 499 -1.43 0.38 -12.90
C SER A 499 -0.03 0.79 -12.41
N GLY A 500 1.01 0.07 -12.85
CA GLY A 500 2.40 0.27 -12.46
C GLY A 500 3.16 1.32 -13.26
N ALA A 501 2.64 1.73 -14.41
CA ALA A 501 3.25 2.70 -15.30
C ALA A 501 3.64 4.01 -14.59
N ARG A 502 4.76 4.60 -15.01
CA ARG A 502 5.16 5.96 -14.60
C ARG A 502 4.30 7.00 -15.31
N PRO A 503 4.13 8.22 -14.76
CA PRO A 503 3.41 9.29 -15.44
C PRO A 503 3.99 9.64 -16.82
N ASP A 504 5.30 9.46 -17.00
CA ASP A 504 5.99 9.68 -18.28
C ASP A 504 5.45 8.80 -19.42
N GLU A 505 5.02 7.57 -19.11
CA GLU A 505 4.32 6.73 -20.10
C GLU A 505 2.99 7.37 -20.51
N ALA A 506 2.24 7.96 -19.58
CA ALA A 506 1.00 8.65 -19.92
C ALA A 506 1.23 9.91 -20.78
N ILE A 507 2.41 10.55 -20.70
CA ILE A 507 2.81 11.63 -21.61
C ILE A 507 2.95 11.11 -23.04
N SER A 508 3.55 9.93 -23.25
CA SER A 508 3.73 9.36 -24.60
C SER A 508 2.41 9.12 -25.33
N TRP A 509 1.33 8.89 -24.58
CA TRP A 509 -0.02 8.71 -25.13
C TRP A 509 -0.77 10.03 -25.34
N GLY A 510 -0.29 11.16 -24.81
CA GLY A 510 -1.05 12.41 -24.75
C GLY A 510 -2.13 12.41 -23.67
N LYS A 511 -2.07 11.51 -22.68
CA LYS A 511 -2.97 11.48 -21.51
C LYS A 511 -2.56 12.53 -20.46
N ILE A 512 -1.29 12.92 -20.46
CA ILE A 512 -0.71 14.03 -19.69
C ILE A 512 0.01 14.97 -20.68
N LYS A 513 -0.08 16.29 -20.48
CA LYS A 513 0.60 17.26 -21.36
C LYS A 513 2.12 17.16 -21.25
N MET A 514 2.81 17.42 -22.35
CA MET A 514 4.28 17.50 -22.40
C MET A 514 4.85 18.60 -21.49
N THR A 515 4.07 19.63 -21.17
CA THR A 515 4.45 20.75 -20.31
C THR A 515 4.13 20.54 -18.83
N ALA A 516 3.47 19.42 -18.49
CA ALA A 516 3.07 19.14 -17.11
C ALA A 516 4.27 18.70 -16.26
N THR A 517 4.14 18.81 -14.94
CA THR A 517 5.13 18.33 -13.96
C THR A 517 4.57 17.17 -13.13
N PRO A 518 4.26 16.01 -13.74
CA PRO A 518 3.51 14.98 -13.05
C PRO A 518 4.34 14.29 -11.97
N VAL A 519 3.68 13.94 -10.87
CA VAL A 519 4.31 13.31 -9.69
C VAL A 519 3.72 11.94 -9.44
N LYS A 520 4.59 10.96 -9.11
CA LYS A 520 4.15 9.65 -8.61
C LYS A 520 4.78 9.38 -7.25
N VAL A 521 3.95 9.14 -6.24
CA VAL A 521 4.35 8.63 -4.94
C VAL A 521 4.15 7.13 -4.92
N TYR A 522 5.24 6.39 -4.71
CA TYR A 522 5.21 4.95 -4.49
C TYR A 522 4.94 4.67 -3.01
N GLY A 523 3.69 4.44 -2.65
CA GLY A 523 3.28 4.24 -1.26
C GLY A 523 1.79 3.91 -1.12
N ASP A 524 1.43 3.41 0.07
CA ASP A 524 0.03 3.14 0.41
C ASP A 524 -0.72 4.46 0.63
N ALA A 525 -1.83 4.64 -0.09
CA ALA A 525 -2.63 5.85 -0.01
C ALA A 525 -3.25 6.08 1.38
N THR A 526 -3.45 5.03 2.19
CA THR A 526 -3.93 5.17 3.58
C THR A 526 -2.95 5.94 4.47
N ILE A 527 -1.66 5.97 4.10
CA ILE A 527 -0.61 6.72 4.79
C ILE A 527 -0.42 8.10 4.15
N VAL A 528 -0.39 8.14 2.82
CA VAL A 528 -0.01 9.36 2.07
C VAL A 528 -1.18 10.34 1.94
N MET A 529 -2.40 9.86 1.67
CA MET A 529 -3.56 10.71 1.40
C MET A 529 -3.92 11.65 2.57
N PRO A 530 -3.91 11.23 3.85
CA PRO A 530 -4.16 12.14 4.96
C PRO A 530 -3.18 13.32 5.00
N ILE A 531 -1.90 13.08 4.68
CA ILE A 531 -0.88 14.12 4.63
C ILE A 531 -1.14 15.06 3.46
N LEU A 532 -1.40 14.52 2.26
CA LEU A 532 -1.69 15.34 1.08
C LEU A 532 -2.91 16.24 1.33
N VAL A 533 -4.02 15.69 1.80
CA VAL A 533 -5.24 16.47 2.06
C VAL A 533 -5.03 17.48 3.19
N GLY A 534 -4.32 17.09 4.25
CA GLY A 534 -3.96 17.97 5.36
C GLY A 534 -3.18 19.20 4.89
N GLU A 535 -2.16 19.01 4.06
CA GLU A 535 -1.24 20.06 3.61
C GLU A 535 -1.70 20.80 2.35
N THR A 536 -2.87 20.46 1.80
CA THR A 536 -3.44 21.10 0.59
C THR A 536 -4.87 21.58 0.87
N PHE A 537 -5.87 20.74 0.57
CA PHE A 537 -7.29 21.03 0.64
C PHE A 537 -7.76 21.47 2.03
N ALA A 538 -7.32 20.80 3.10
CA ALA A 538 -7.76 21.13 4.46
C ALA A 538 -7.22 22.48 4.93
N ARG A 539 -5.92 22.74 4.74
CA ARG A 539 -5.32 24.06 5.03
C ARG A 539 -5.98 25.20 4.26
N ARG A 540 -6.44 24.92 3.04
CA ARG A 540 -7.04 25.92 2.14
C ARG A 540 -8.57 25.84 2.09
N GLN A 541 -9.20 25.18 3.07
CA GLN A 541 -10.66 25.05 3.13
C GLN A 541 -11.35 26.41 3.12
N GLY A 542 -10.83 27.37 3.89
CA GLY A 542 -11.36 28.73 3.98
C GLY A 542 -11.37 29.45 2.63
N GLU A 543 -10.35 29.21 1.80
CA GLU A 543 -10.30 29.73 0.44
C GLU A 543 -11.37 29.04 -0.40
N LEU A 544 -11.48 27.70 -0.39
CA LEU A 544 -12.39 26.94 -1.25
C LEU A 544 -13.89 27.04 -0.90
N LYS A 545 -14.26 27.72 0.19
CA LYS A 545 -15.66 27.80 0.67
C LYS A 545 -16.64 28.36 -0.37
N HIS A 546 -16.21 29.24 -1.27
CA HIS A 546 -17.10 29.82 -2.29
C HIS A 546 -17.63 28.79 -3.30
N PHE A 547 -17.03 27.61 -3.39
CA PHE A 547 -17.59 26.50 -4.16
C PHE A 547 -18.61 25.67 -3.37
N SER A 548 -18.68 25.79 -2.05
CA SER A 548 -19.63 25.04 -1.24
C SER A 548 -20.97 25.79 -1.16
N HIS A 549 -22.07 25.08 -1.39
CA HIS A 549 -23.43 25.65 -1.32
C HIS A 549 -24.13 25.36 0.02
N PHE A 550 -23.43 24.74 0.97
CA PHE A 550 -23.98 24.29 2.24
C PHE A 550 -23.10 24.82 3.39
N ASP A 551 -23.56 25.88 4.04
CA ASP A 551 -23.02 26.37 5.32
C ASP A 551 -23.73 25.71 6.52
#